data_AF-A0A9E5W871-F1
#
_entry.id   AF-A0A9E5W871-F1
#
_cell.length_a   1.000
_cell.length_b   1.000
_cell.length_c   1.000
_cell.angle_alpha   90.00
_cell.angle_beta   90.00
_cell.angle_gamma   90.00
#
_symmetry.space_group_name_H-M   'P 1'
#
loop_
_entity.id
_entity.type
_entity.pdbx_description
1 polymer ?
#
loop_
_entity_poly.entity_id
_entity_poly.type
_entity_poly.pdbx_seq_one_letter_code
_entity_poly.pdbx_strand_id
1 'polypeptide(L)' 'METLNQKEAAEFLGISDSYLSKILSGKSIPRPKIIKKLTKITKSDSNIWLFGDRVQKENSIKQALSNNNEAA' A
#
# COMPACT_ATOMS: atom_id res chain seq x y z
N MET A 1 10.34 10.23 -11.69
CA MET A 1 9.62 9.54 -10.61
C MET A 1 9.00 8.30 -11.22
N GLU A 2 9.40 7.10 -10.81
CA GLU A 2 8.73 5.87 -11.28
C GLU A 2 7.29 5.83 -10.80
N THR A 3 6.37 5.63 -11.74
CA THR A 3 4.94 5.47 -11.49
C THR A 3 4.71 4.15 -10.77
N LEU A 4 3.86 4.13 -9.73
CA LEU A 4 3.49 2.87 -9.08
C LEU A 4 2.67 2.01 -10.06
N ASN A 5 3.12 0.79 -10.34
CA ASN A 5 2.28 -0.20 -11.01
C ASN A 5 1.19 -0.69 -10.03
N GLN A 6 0.00 -0.10 -10.13
CA GLN A 6 -1.06 -0.33 -9.15
C GLN A 6 -1.58 -1.77 -9.16
N LYS A 7 -1.54 -2.45 -10.31
CA LYS A 7 -1.95 -3.86 -10.43
C LYS A 7 -1.00 -4.76 -9.64
N GLU A 8 0.29 -4.62 -9.86
CA GLU A 8 1.34 -5.36 -9.15
C GLU A 8 1.30 -5.06 -7.64
N ALA A 9 1.13 -3.79 -7.27
CA ALA A 9 0.95 -3.39 -5.88
C ALA A 9 -0.27 -4.05 -5.23
N ALA A 10 -1.41 -4.12 -5.93
CA ALA A 10 -2.62 -4.73 -5.42
C ALA A 10 -2.45 -6.25 -5.21
N GLU A 11 -1.78 -6.92 -6.15
CA GLU A 11 -1.42 -8.34 -6.05
C GLU A 11 -0.49 -8.59 -4.86
N PHE A 12 0.58 -7.82 -4.72
CA PHE A 12 1.52 -7.87 -3.60
C PHE A 12 0.83 -7.67 -2.24
N LEU A 13 -0.11 -6.72 -2.15
CA LEU A 13 -0.89 -6.45 -0.94
C LEU A 13 -2.04 -7.45 -0.75
N GLY A 14 -2.32 -8.31 -1.73
CA GLY A 14 -3.44 -9.24 -1.80
C GLY A 14 -4.79 -8.55 -1.57
N ILE A 15 -5.03 -7.46 -2.29
CA ILE A 15 -6.30 -6.73 -2.36
C ILE A 15 -6.65 -6.45 -3.83
N SER A 16 -7.89 -6.04 -4.13
CA SER A 16 -8.23 -5.68 -5.51
C SER A 16 -7.63 -4.32 -5.90
N ASP A 17 -7.25 -4.17 -7.17
CA ASP A 17 -6.76 -2.91 -7.74
C ASP A 17 -7.77 -1.76 -7.52
N SER A 18 -9.05 -2.03 -7.73
CA SER A 18 -10.12 -1.06 -7.48
C SER A 18 -10.22 -0.60 -6.03
N TYR A 19 -9.91 -1.48 -5.07
CA TYR A 19 -9.91 -1.14 -3.65
C TYR A 19 -8.66 -0.36 -3.29
N LEU A 20 -7.48 -0.75 -3.82
CA LEU A 20 -6.25 0.00 -3.65
C LEU A 20 -6.41 1.44 -4.19
N SER A 21 -6.99 1.62 -5.37
CA SER A 21 -7.28 2.94 -5.95
C SER A 21 -8.11 3.83 -5.01
N LYS A 22 -9.14 3.26 -4.37
CA LYS A 22 -9.98 3.98 -3.40
C LYS A 22 -9.22 4.36 -2.13
N ILE A 23 -8.32 3.50 -1.65
CA ILE A 23 -7.47 3.79 -0.49
C ILE A 23 -6.46 4.91 -0.81
N LEU A 24 -5.79 4.81 -1.96
CA LEU A 24 -4.80 5.78 -2.41
C LEU A 24 -5.42 7.16 -2.66
N SER A 25 -6.65 7.21 -3.16
CA SER A 25 -7.40 8.47 -3.37
C SER A 25 -8.11 8.98 -2.11
N GLY A 26 -8.02 8.29 -0.97
CA GLY A 26 -8.73 8.66 0.26
C GLY A 26 -10.25 8.46 0.21
N LYS A 27 -10.80 7.93 -0.89
CA LYS A 27 -12.23 7.61 -1.05
C LYS A 27 -12.69 6.44 -0.18
N SER A 28 -11.76 5.65 0.35
CA SER A 28 -12.06 4.55 1.28
C SER A 28 -10.99 4.47 2.36
N ILE A 29 -11.44 4.46 3.62
CA ILE A 29 -10.59 4.14 4.77
C ILE A 29 -10.57 2.61 4.91
N PRO A 30 -9.40 1.95 4.95
CA PRO A 30 -9.35 0.50 5.08
C PRO A 30 -9.87 0.05 6.46
N ARG A 31 -10.54 -1.10 6.52
CA ARG A 31 -10.94 -1.71 7.81
C ARG A 31 -9.70 -2.05 8.65
N PRO A 32 -9.80 -2.08 10.00
CA PRO A 32 -8.66 -2.39 10.89
C PRO A 32 -7.89 -3.66 10.52
N LYS A 33 -8.59 -4.73 10.10
CA LYS A 33 -7.98 -5.98 9.62
C LYS A 33 -7.11 -5.77 8.38
N ILE A 34 -7.53 -4.90 7.46
CA ILE A 34 -6.76 -4.54 6.27
C ILE A 34 -5.59 -3.65 6.65
N ILE A 35 -5.77 -2.66 7.51
CA ILE A 35 -4.66 -1.81 7.99
C ILE A 35 -3.54 -2.67 8.58
N LYS A 36 -3.89 -3.61 9.48
CA LYS A 36 -2.91 -4.55 10.07
C LYS A 36 -2.17 -5.39 9.01
N LYS A 37 -2.86 -5.78 7.94
CA LYS A 37 -2.24 -6.51 6.82
C LYS A 37 -1.27 -5.59 6.07
N LEU A 38 -1.72 -4.39 5.73
CA LEU A 38 -0.93 -3.41 4.98
C LEU A 38 0.33 -3.03 5.75
N THR A 39 0.22 -2.64 7.03
CA THR A 39 1.37 -2.28 7.87
C THR A 39 2.37 -3.42 8.02
N LYS A 40 1.90 -4.67 8.12
CA LYS A 40 2.78 -5.85 8.18
C LYS A 40 3.55 -6.05 6.87
N ILE A 41 2.86 -5.94 5.73
CA ILE A 41 3.47 -6.16 4.41
C ILE A 41 4.44 -5.02 4.08
N THR A 42 4.02 -3.77 4.30
CA THR A 42 4.81 -2.59 3.95
C THR A 42 5.79 -2.14 5.01
N LYS A 43 5.82 -2.82 6.17
CA LYS A 43 6.61 -2.43 7.35
C LYS A 43 6.44 -0.93 7.68
N SER A 44 5.22 -0.42 7.53
CA SER A 44 4.91 1.00 7.65
C SER A 44 3.97 1.28 8.82
N ASP A 45 3.89 2.54 9.23
CA ASP A 45 3.01 2.96 10.32
C ASP A 45 1.52 2.95 9.89
N SER A 46 0.62 2.63 10.81
CA SER A 46 -0.84 2.63 10.55
C SER A 46 -1.39 4.02 10.20
N ASN A 47 -0.77 5.10 10.69
CA ASN A 47 -1.18 6.46 10.39
C ASN A 47 -1.04 6.78 8.91
N ILE A 48 -0.11 6.16 8.19
CA ILE A 48 0.02 6.31 6.73
C ILE A 48 -1.25 5.82 6.03
N TRP A 49 -1.83 4.72 6.49
CA TRP A 49 -3.02 4.13 5.87
C TRP A 49 -4.33 4.81 6.29
N LEU A 50 -4.35 5.39 7.48
CA LEU A 50 -5.51 6.10 8.03
C LEU A 50 -5.59 7.55 7.57
N PHE A 51 -4.46 8.26 7.62
CA PHE A 51 -4.39 9.71 7.50
C PHE A 51 -3.37 10.18 6.45
N GLY A 52 -2.51 9.29 5.98
CA GLY A 52 -1.50 9.64 4.99
C GLY A 52 -2.07 10.00 3.63
N ASP A 53 -1.38 10.89 2.94
CA ASP A 53 -1.71 11.24 1.57
C ASP A 53 -1.35 10.11 0.59
N ARG A 54 -1.68 10.31 -0.69
CA ARG A 54 -1.41 9.34 -1.75
C ARG A 54 0.08 9.03 -1.86
N VAL A 55 0.95 10.04 -1.79
CA VAL A 55 2.40 9.89 -1.98
C VAL A 55 3.00 9.05 -0.85
N GLN A 56 2.61 9.30 0.41
CA GLN A 56 3.07 8.53 1.55
C GLN A 56 2.68 7.05 1.45
N LYS A 57 1.45 6.77 1.02
CA LYS A 57 0.96 5.41 0.79
C LYS A 57 1.71 4.72 -0.35
N GLU A 58 1.87 5.40 -1.49
CA GLU A 58 2.61 4.85 -2.63
C GLU A 58 4.09 4.58 -2.28
N ASN A 59 4.75 5.48 -1.54
CA ASN A 59 6.14 5.29 -1.11
C ASN A 59 6.28 4.08 -0.19
N SER A 60 5.34 3.87 0.73
CA SER A 60 5.34 2.68 1.60
C SER A 60 5.22 1.38 0.80
N ILE A 61 4.45 1.39 -0.29
CA ILE A 61 4.31 0.23 -1.18
C ILE A 61 5.60 0.02 -1.99
N LYS A 62 6.16 1.07 -2.59
CA LYS A 62 7.38 0.99 -3.40
C LYS A 62 8.56 0.47 -2.58
N GLN A 63 8.74 0.99 -1.37
CA GLN A 63 9.80 0.53 -0.46
C GLN A 63 9.63 -0.96 -0.12
N ALA A 64 8.39 -1.41 0.10
CA ALA A 64 8.10 -2.80 0.38
C ALA A 64 8.39 -3.73 -0.80
N LEU A 65 8.03 -3.31 -2.02
CA LEU A 65 8.32 -4.05 -3.26
C LEU A 65 9.83 -4.17 -3.49
N SER A 66 10.58 -3.07 -3.35
CA SER A 66 12.04 -3.06 -3.48
C SER A 66 12.70 -4.05 -2.51
N ASN A 67 12.28 -4.04 -1.24
CA ASN A 67 12.84 -4.93 -0.21
C ASN A 67 12.49 -6.42 -0.42
N ASN A 68 11.39 -6.75 -1.11
CA ASN A 68 11.04 -8.14 -1.41
C ASN A 68 11.86 -8.70 -2.57
N ASN A 69 12.23 -7.86 -3.53
CA ASN A 69 13.04 -8.26 -4.69
C ASN A 69 14.50 -8.54 -4.33
N GLU A 70 15.00 -8.00 -3.21
CA GLU A 70 16.35 -8.27 -2.70
C GLU A 70 16.45 -9.56 -1.85
N ALA A 71 15.31 -10.17 -1.52
CA ALA A 71 15.23 -11.36 -0.65
C ALA A 71 14.96 -12.68 -1.41
N ALA A 72 14.89 -12.63 -2.74
CA ALA A 72 14.65 -13.77 -3.64
C ALA A 72 15.90 -14.04 -4.50
#